data_AF-A0A371N150-F1
#
_entry.id   AF-A0A371N150-F1
#
_cell.length_a   1.000
_cell.length_b   1.000
_cell.length_c   1.000
_cell.angle_alpha   90.00
_cell.angle_beta   90.00
_cell.angle_gamma   90.00
#
_symmetry.space_group_name_H-M   'P 1'
#
loop_
_entity.id
_entity.type
_entity.pdbx_description
1 polymer ?
#
loop_
_entity_poly.entity_id
_entity_poly.type
_entity_poly.pdbx_seq_one_letter_code
_entity_poly.pdbx_strand_id
1 'polypeptide(L)'
;MKFIEEIVVDAFLPTFRALLAEDLRDRGFTQSEVAEALGISQSAVSKYAHGEVATNERVATDPRVVDLVSRVGDGLATGDMTPVQALVEAEVLIRQLEEGDLLSDLHEEEMPELASHDGFRSIHDPEGRLRTVEQVRSSVRRGLRMLTNTSGFAGLIPNVGSNLVESLPDADSVDDVAAIPGRIFDVKGQATVPGEPEFGVSGHVAGVLLSARAAGADVNAALNIVYDAGVIEDLEAAGYECIEFDPDAPTDPVRELLTARDLPETFVVYQSGGYGIEPITYILGPDAPAVADVVRVLL
;
A
#
# COMPACT_ATOMS: atom_id res chain seq x y z
N MET A 1 -2.42 -16.26 -0.88
CA MET A 1 -1.24 -15.57 -1.44
C MET A 1 -0.86 -16.33 -2.69
N LYS A 2 -1.11 -15.75 -3.86
CA LYS A 2 -0.64 -16.23 -5.16
C LYS A 2 0.54 -15.33 -5.55
N PHE A 3 1.65 -15.90 -5.98
CA PHE A 3 2.80 -15.16 -6.47
C PHE A 3 2.66 -14.85 -7.97
N ILE A 4 3.22 -13.73 -8.45
CA ILE A 4 3.15 -13.41 -9.89
C ILE A 4 3.95 -14.41 -10.72
N GLU A 5 5.01 -14.99 -10.14
CA GLU A 5 5.80 -16.05 -10.77
C GLU A 5 4.96 -17.31 -11.00
N GLU A 6 3.94 -17.55 -10.18
CA GLU A 6 2.99 -18.63 -10.45
C GLU A 6 2.11 -18.30 -11.67
N ILE A 7 1.73 -17.03 -11.89
CA ILE A 7 1.01 -16.62 -13.10
C ILE A 7 1.89 -16.80 -14.34
N VAL A 8 3.19 -16.48 -14.24
CA VAL A 8 4.16 -16.76 -15.30
C VAL A 8 4.22 -18.25 -15.63
N VAL A 9 4.30 -19.11 -14.61
CA VAL A 9 4.40 -20.57 -14.79
C VAL A 9 3.09 -21.19 -15.28
N ASP A 10 1.95 -20.70 -14.81
CA ASP A 10 0.63 -21.29 -15.08
C ASP A 10 0.01 -20.76 -16.38
N ALA A 11 0.25 -19.50 -16.74
CA ALA A 11 -0.36 -18.84 -17.90
C ALA A 11 0.65 -18.48 -19.00
N PHE A 12 1.76 -17.80 -18.68
CA PHE A 12 2.69 -17.27 -19.69
C PHE A 12 3.52 -18.37 -20.36
N LEU A 13 4.33 -19.09 -19.58
CA LEU A 13 5.30 -20.07 -20.10
C LEU A 13 4.64 -21.21 -20.89
N PRO A 14 3.50 -21.79 -20.47
CA PRO A 14 2.83 -22.84 -21.25
C PRO A 14 2.34 -22.31 -22.60
N THR A 15 1.79 -21.09 -22.61
CA THR A 15 1.26 -20.45 -23.81
C THR A 15 2.36 -20.05 -24.77
N PHE A 16 3.38 -19.33 -24.29
CA PHE A 16 4.53 -18.91 -25.10
C PHE A 16 5.26 -20.11 -25.72
N ARG A 17 5.51 -21.17 -24.92
CA ARG A 17 6.14 -22.39 -25.44
C ARG A 17 5.29 -23.13 -26.46
N ALA A 18 3.97 -23.15 -26.30
CA ALA A 18 3.08 -23.77 -27.28
C ALA A 18 3.14 -23.02 -28.62
N LEU A 19 3.03 -21.69 -28.58
CA LEU A 19 3.12 -20.84 -29.77
C LEU A 19 4.48 -20.93 -30.46
N LEU A 20 5.57 -20.87 -29.70
CA LEU A 20 6.91 -20.98 -30.26
C LEU A 20 7.21 -22.38 -30.80
N ALA A 21 6.69 -23.43 -30.16
CA ALA A 21 6.80 -24.80 -30.69
C ALA A 21 6.04 -24.95 -32.02
N GLU A 22 4.86 -24.35 -32.14
CA GLU A 22 4.08 -24.36 -33.38
C GLU A 22 4.80 -23.58 -34.50
N ASP A 23 5.24 -22.35 -34.22
CA ASP A 23 5.98 -21.51 -35.18
C ASP A 23 7.26 -22.20 -35.68
N LEU A 24 8.05 -22.82 -34.80
CA LEU A 24 9.26 -23.56 -35.20
C LEU A 24 8.92 -24.80 -36.07
N ARG A 25 7.81 -25.49 -35.80
CA ARG A 25 7.38 -26.64 -36.62
C ARG A 25 6.92 -26.21 -38.00
N ASP A 26 6.23 -25.08 -38.11
CA ASP A 26 5.85 -24.50 -39.39
C ASP A 26 7.07 -24.08 -40.22
N ARG A 27 8.18 -23.78 -39.55
CA ARG A 27 9.51 -23.54 -40.16
C ARG A 27 10.30 -24.82 -40.46
N GLY A 28 9.72 -26.00 -40.23
CA GLY A 28 10.29 -27.29 -40.62
C GLY A 28 11.09 -28.00 -39.53
N PHE A 29 11.10 -27.51 -38.29
CA PHE A 29 11.78 -28.20 -37.19
C PHE A 29 11.08 -29.53 -36.85
N THR A 30 11.88 -30.55 -36.58
CA THR A 30 11.42 -31.80 -35.98
C THR A 30 11.08 -31.59 -34.50
N GLN A 31 10.29 -32.49 -33.91
CA GLN A 31 9.97 -32.42 -32.47
C GLN A 31 11.22 -32.43 -31.58
N SER A 32 12.29 -33.13 -32.00
CA SER A 32 13.54 -33.20 -31.25
C SER A 32 14.31 -31.87 -31.30
N GLU A 33 14.35 -31.21 -32.47
CA GLU A 33 14.98 -29.90 -32.62
C GLU A 33 14.21 -28.81 -31.84
N VAL A 34 12.88 -28.86 -31.85
CA VAL A 34 12.06 -27.95 -31.02
C VAL A 34 12.33 -28.18 -29.53
N ALA A 35 12.45 -29.44 -29.10
CA ALA A 35 12.73 -29.77 -27.71
C ALA A 35 14.09 -29.23 -27.26
N GLU A 36 15.10 -29.35 -28.12
CA GLU A 36 16.44 -28.80 -27.90
C GLU A 36 16.42 -27.27 -27.82
N ALA A 37 15.77 -26.60 -28.78
CA ALA A 37 15.67 -25.14 -28.83
C ALA A 37 14.94 -24.54 -27.61
N LEU A 38 13.89 -25.19 -27.14
CA LEU A 38 13.09 -24.76 -25.98
C LEU A 38 13.66 -25.22 -24.64
N GLY A 39 14.68 -26.09 -24.63
CA GLY A 39 15.25 -26.65 -23.40
C GLY A 39 14.27 -27.52 -22.60
N ILE A 40 13.36 -28.23 -23.28
CA ILE A 40 12.35 -29.10 -22.65
C ILE A 40 12.41 -30.52 -23.21
N SER A 41 11.62 -31.44 -22.64
CA SER A 41 11.54 -32.80 -23.16
C SER A 41 10.75 -32.87 -24.48
N GLN A 42 11.12 -33.78 -25.38
CA GLN A 42 10.34 -34.07 -26.58
C GLN A 42 8.88 -34.44 -26.24
N SER A 43 8.65 -35.12 -25.11
CA SER A 43 7.29 -35.42 -24.63
C SER A 43 6.50 -34.15 -24.28
N ALA A 44 7.14 -33.09 -23.78
CA ALA A 44 6.48 -31.82 -23.53
C ALA A 44 6.10 -31.13 -24.85
N VAL A 45 7.00 -31.13 -25.85
CA VAL A 45 6.70 -30.66 -27.21
C VAL A 45 5.51 -31.41 -27.82
N SER A 46 5.45 -32.73 -27.64
CA SER A 46 4.32 -33.54 -28.10
C SER A 46 3.00 -33.11 -27.46
N LYS A 47 2.98 -32.76 -26.17
CA LYS A 47 1.76 -32.28 -25.50
C LYS A 47 1.28 -30.95 -26.07
N TYR A 48 2.20 -30.01 -26.30
CA TYR A 48 1.86 -28.73 -26.95
C TYR A 48 1.26 -28.95 -28.33
N ALA A 49 1.89 -29.81 -29.15
CA ALA A 49 1.43 -30.14 -30.48
C ALA A 49 0.03 -30.77 -30.56
N HIS A 50 -0.43 -31.42 -29.49
CA HIS A 50 -1.76 -32.03 -29.41
C HIS A 50 -2.77 -31.18 -28.61
N GLY A 51 -2.40 -29.95 -28.20
CA GLY A 51 -3.26 -29.08 -27.41
C GLY A 51 -3.56 -29.63 -26.01
N GLU A 52 -2.71 -30.50 -25.48
CA GLU A 52 -2.90 -31.14 -24.17
C GLU A 52 -2.42 -30.27 -22.99
N VAL A 53 -1.92 -29.07 -23.28
CA VAL A 53 -1.47 -28.10 -22.28
C VAL A 53 -2.42 -26.92 -22.28
N ALA A 54 -2.90 -26.54 -21.10
CA ALA A 54 -3.72 -25.35 -20.94
C ALA A 54 -2.93 -24.11 -21.37
N THR A 55 -3.51 -23.32 -22.28
CA THR A 55 -2.99 -22.03 -22.72
C THR A 55 -3.95 -20.92 -22.29
N ASN A 56 -3.42 -19.72 -22.15
CA ASN A 56 -4.19 -18.54 -21.79
C ASN A 56 -4.45 -17.70 -23.06
N GLU A 57 -5.72 -17.47 -23.39
CA GLU A 57 -6.11 -16.77 -24.63
C GLU A 57 -5.61 -15.32 -24.68
N ARG A 58 -5.60 -14.61 -23.54
CA ARG A 58 -5.10 -13.22 -23.47
C ARG A 58 -3.60 -13.16 -23.73
N VAL A 59 -2.83 -14.10 -23.17
CA VAL A 59 -1.39 -14.23 -23.48
C VAL A 59 -1.18 -14.62 -24.94
N ALA A 60 -1.98 -15.56 -25.46
CA ALA A 60 -1.81 -16.07 -26.81
C ALA A 60 -2.08 -15.02 -27.91
N THR A 61 -2.91 -14.03 -27.59
CA THR A 61 -3.34 -12.98 -28.51
C THR A 61 -2.66 -11.63 -28.26
N ASP A 62 -1.82 -11.51 -27.21
CA ASP A 62 -1.06 -10.29 -26.95
C ASP A 62 -0.07 -10.03 -28.11
N PRO A 63 -0.15 -8.86 -28.78
CA PRO A 63 0.68 -8.57 -29.95
C PRO A 63 2.19 -8.67 -29.67
N ARG A 64 2.64 -8.33 -28.46
CA ARG A 64 4.07 -8.36 -28.10
C ARG A 64 4.55 -9.80 -27.92
N VAL A 65 3.68 -10.67 -27.39
CA VAL A 65 3.95 -12.12 -27.29
C VAL A 65 4.04 -12.72 -28.68
N VAL A 66 3.09 -12.43 -29.56
CA VAL A 66 3.09 -12.92 -30.94
C VAL A 66 4.33 -12.44 -31.71
N ASP A 67 4.67 -11.15 -31.59
CA ASP A 67 5.86 -10.57 -32.22
C ASP A 67 7.15 -11.19 -31.68
N LEU A 68 7.22 -11.45 -30.38
CA LEU A 68 8.36 -12.13 -29.77
C LEU A 68 8.47 -13.57 -30.29
N VAL A 69 7.37 -14.32 -30.33
CA VAL A 69 7.36 -15.69 -30.88
C VAL A 69 7.89 -15.69 -32.32
N SER A 70 7.39 -14.81 -33.18
CA SER A 70 7.82 -14.74 -34.57
C SER A 70 9.30 -14.40 -34.72
N ARG A 71 9.79 -13.42 -33.94
CA ARG A 71 11.20 -12.98 -33.96
C ARG A 71 12.16 -14.02 -33.39
N VAL A 72 11.79 -14.65 -32.27
CA VAL A 72 12.59 -15.73 -31.67
C VAL A 72 12.60 -16.96 -32.58
N GLY A 73 11.44 -17.34 -33.13
CA GLY A 73 11.33 -18.45 -34.06
C GLY A 73 12.18 -18.25 -35.32
N ASP A 74 12.20 -17.04 -35.87
CA ASP A 74 13.05 -16.69 -37.02
C ASP A 74 14.54 -16.72 -36.68
N GLY A 75 14.93 -16.12 -35.56
CA GLY A 75 16.31 -16.12 -35.10
C GLY A 75 16.84 -17.52 -34.81
N LEU A 76 16.02 -18.39 -34.20
CA LEU A 76 16.39 -19.78 -33.93
C LEU A 76 16.47 -20.61 -35.23
N ALA A 77 15.55 -20.40 -36.17
CA ALA A 77 15.53 -21.12 -37.44
C ALA A 77 16.70 -20.79 -38.37
N THR A 78 17.12 -19.52 -38.37
CA THR A 78 18.28 -19.04 -39.14
C THR A 78 19.62 -19.30 -38.44
N GLY A 79 19.60 -19.51 -37.12
CA GLY A 79 20.79 -19.59 -36.28
C GLY A 79 21.36 -18.23 -35.87
N ASP A 80 20.68 -17.13 -36.21
CA ASP A 80 21.06 -15.76 -35.83
C ASP A 80 20.80 -15.48 -34.34
N MET A 81 19.96 -16.28 -33.69
CA MET A 81 19.66 -16.20 -32.26
C MET A 81 20.01 -17.51 -31.56
N THR A 82 20.65 -17.42 -30.40
CA THR A 82 20.90 -18.57 -29.52
C THR A 82 19.73 -18.82 -28.57
N PRO A 83 19.54 -20.04 -28.03
CA PRO A 83 18.55 -20.29 -26.97
C PRO A 83 18.71 -19.39 -25.75
N VAL A 84 19.95 -18.99 -25.42
CA VAL A 84 20.22 -18.05 -24.32
C VAL A 84 19.68 -16.66 -24.65
N GLN A 85 19.88 -16.18 -25.88
CA GLN A 85 19.33 -14.89 -26.29
C GLN A 85 17.80 -14.94 -26.34
N ALA A 86 17.21 -16.03 -26.84
CA ALA A 86 15.76 -16.24 -26.82
C ALA A 86 15.19 -16.19 -25.40
N LEU A 87 15.86 -16.84 -24.44
CA LEU A 87 15.51 -16.74 -23.02
C LEU A 87 15.56 -15.29 -22.53
N VAL A 88 16.65 -14.56 -22.80
CA VAL A 88 16.77 -13.16 -22.38
C VAL A 88 15.64 -12.29 -22.95
N GLU A 89 15.31 -12.43 -24.23
CA GLU A 89 14.20 -11.69 -24.85
C GLU A 89 12.84 -12.02 -24.21
N ALA A 90 12.61 -13.30 -23.88
CA ALA A 90 11.40 -13.72 -23.18
C ALA A 90 11.33 -13.19 -21.74
N GLU A 91 12.42 -13.25 -20.97
CA GLU A 91 12.52 -12.70 -19.61
C GLU A 91 12.31 -11.18 -19.59
N VAL A 92 12.84 -10.47 -20.59
CA VAL A 92 12.60 -9.02 -20.75
C VAL A 92 11.12 -8.73 -20.99
N LEU A 93 10.45 -9.52 -21.84
CA LEU A 93 9.01 -9.35 -22.08
C LEU A 93 8.20 -9.69 -20.82
N ILE A 94 8.51 -10.79 -20.13
CA ILE A 94 7.83 -11.17 -18.87
C ILE A 94 7.88 -10.00 -17.91
N ARG A 95 9.08 -9.44 -17.67
CA ARG A 95 9.24 -8.30 -16.77
C ARG A 95 8.41 -7.08 -17.20
N GLN A 96 8.36 -6.78 -18.50
CA GLN A 96 7.51 -5.69 -19.01
C GLN A 96 6.02 -5.96 -18.74
N LEU A 97 5.57 -7.20 -18.87
CA LEU A 97 4.18 -7.57 -18.64
C LEU A 97 3.81 -7.64 -17.15
N GLU A 98 4.79 -7.82 -16.26
CA GLU A 98 4.64 -7.78 -14.80
C GLU A 98 4.58 -6.35 -14.23
N GLU A 99 4.97 -5.35 -15.02
CA GLU A 99 5.05 -3.94 -14.62
C GLU A 99 3.74 -3.17 -14.95
N GLY A 100 2.62 -3.61 -14.36
CA GLY A 100 1.32 -2.93 -14.43
C GLY A 100 0.60 -3.19 -15.74
N ASP A 101 0.76 -4.39 -16.27
CA ASP A 101 0.29 -4.80 -17.59
C ASP A 101 -0.28 -6.23 -17.50
N LEU A 102 -0.36 -6.97 -18.61
CA LEU A 102 -1.10 -8.22 -18.75
C LEU A 102 -0.87 -9.25 -17.62
N LEU A 103 0.36 -9.45 -17.17
CA LEU A 103 0.62 -10.42 -16.09
C LEU A 103 0.21 -9.88 -14.72
N SER A 104 0.29 -8.56 -14.52
CA SER A 104 -0.30 -7.90 -13.35
C SER A 104 -1.82 -8.04 -13.36
N ASP A 105 -2.50 -7.81 -14.48
CA ASP A 105 -3.96 -7.96 -14.59
C ASP A 105 -4.40 -9.39 -14.23
N LEU A 106 -3.72 -10.39 -14.78
CA LEU A 106 -4.00 -11.80 -14.48
C LEU A 106 -3.71 -12.14 -13.01
N HIS A 107 -2.72 -11.48 -12.41
CA HIS A 107 -2.42 -11.65 -10.99
C HIS A 107 -3.48 -11.02 -10.09
N GLU A 108 -3.99 -9.84 -10.45
CA GLU A 108 -5.09 -9.17 -9.76
C GLU A 108 -6.39 -9.97 -9.82
N GLU A 109 -6.66 -10.68 -10.92
CA GLU A 109 -7.82 -11.59 -11.02
C GLU A 109 -7.75 -12.74 -10.01
N GLU A 110 -6.56 -13.28 -9.78
CA GLU A 110 -6.32 -14.36 -8.81
C GLU A 110 -6.15 -13.84 -7.37
N MET A 111 -5.85 -12.54 -7.20
CA MET A 111 -5.69 -11.86 -5.92
C MET A 111 -6.43 -10.51 -5.93
N PRO A 112 -7.78 -10.51 -5.85
CA PRO A 112 -8.61 -9.32 -6.00
C PRO A 112 -8.29 -8.20 -5.00
N GLU A 113 -7.68 -8.51 -3.85
CA GLU A 113 -7.23 -7.52 -2.88
C GLU A 113 -6.13 -6.60 -3.43
N LEU A 114 -5.37 -7.03 -4.44
CA LEU A 114 -4.39 -6.19 -5.13
C LEU A 114 -5.06 -5.05 -5.91
N ALA A 115 -6.18 -5.35 -6.59
CA ALA A 115 -6.95 -4.36 -7.36
C ALA A 115 -7.55 -3.23 -6.50
N SER A 116 -7.62 -3.40 -5.17
CA SER A 116 -8.08 -2.35 -4.25
C SER A 116 -7.04 -1.26 -3.97
N HIS A 117 -5.84 -1.38 -4.54
CA HIS A 117 -4.73 -0.45 -4.32
C HIS A 117 -4.43 0.36 -5.59
N ASP A 118 -5.01 1.56 -5.68
CA ASP A 118 -4.77 2.48 -6.80
C ASP A 118 -3.28 2.80 -7.01
N GLY A 119 -2.85 2.77 -8.28
CA GLY A 119 -1.50 3.14 -8.69
C GLY A 119 -0.44 2.05 -8.55
N PHE A 120 -0.86 0.80 -8.30
CA PHE A 120 0.03 -0.34 -8.32
C PHE A 120 0.60 -0.58 -9.72
N ARG A 121 1.93 -0.50 -9.86
CA ARG A 121 2.63 -0.79 -11.12
C ARG A 121 3.51 -2.04 -11.05
N SER A 122 3.86 -2.52 -9.88
CA SER A 122 4.67 -3.75 -9.75
C SER A 122 4.64 -4.25 -8.31
N ILE A 123 4.40 -5.56 -8.12
CA ILE A 123 4.46 -6.19 -6.78
C ILE A 123 5.88 -6.25 -6.23
N HIS A 124 6.87 -6.20 -7.12
CA HIS A 124 8.27 -6.37 -6.80
C HIS A 124 8.99 -5.06 -6.54
N ASP A 125 8.33 -3.91 -6.69
CA ASP A 125 8.94 -2.63 -6.37
C ASP A 125 9.14 -2.52 -4.84
N PRO A 126 10.40 -2.61 -4.34
CA PRO A 126 10.67 -2.57 -2.91
C PRO A 126 10.35 -1.19 -2.30
N GLU A 127 10.25 -0.15 -3.13
CA GLU A 127 9.85 1.22 -2.77
C GLU A 127 8.41 1.53 -3.22
N GLY A 128 7.69 0.51 -3.70
CA GLY A 128 6.37 0.66 -4.30
C GLY A 128 5.30 1.13 -3.33
N ARG A 129 4.37 1.94 -3.84
CA ARG A 129 3.23 2.52 -3.09
C ARG A 129 2.45 1.49 -2.26
N LEU A 130 2.23 0.27 -2.78
CA LEU A 130 1.54 -0.81 -2.06
C LEU A 130 2.23 -1.19 -0.75
N ARG A 131 3.55 -1.31 -0.76
CA ARG A 131 4.32 -1.65 0.44
C ARG A 131 4.16 -0.56 1.50
N THR A 132 4.27 0.70 1.09
CA THR A 132 4.11 1.85 1.98
C THR A 132 2.70 1.91 2.56
N VAL A 133 1.67 1.72 1.73
CA VAL A 133 0.27 1.65 2.15
C VAL A 133 0.03 0.57 3.21
N GLU A 134 0.54 -0.64 2.99
CA GLU A 134 0.40 -1.74 3.95
C GLU A 134 1.24 -1.55 5.22
N GLN A 135 2.39 -0.89 5.12
CA GLN A 135 3.20 -0.49 6.28
C GLN A 135 2.44 0.51 7.16
N VAL A 136 1.86 1.55 6.57
CA VAL A 136 1.05 2.56 7.27
C VAL A 136 -0.17 1.90 7.94
N ARG A 137 -0.94 1.07 7.22
CA ARG A 137 -2.05 0.28 7.81
C ARG A 137 -1.59 -0.58 8.99
N SER A 138 -0.47 -1.28 8.82
CA SER A 138 0.10 -2.11 9.87
C SER A 138 0.56 -1.29 11.08
N SER A 139 1.07 -0.08 10.84
CA SER A 139 1.46 0.86 11.87
C SER A 139 0.25 1.35 12.67
N VAL A 140 -0.82 1.81 12.01
CA VAL A 140 -2.08 2.18 12.66
C VAL A 140 -2.66 1.01 13.45
N ARG A 141 -2.65 -0.21 12.90
CA ARG A 141 -3.10 -1.42 13.62
C ARG A 141 -2.25 -1.72 14.86
N ARG A 142 -0.95 -1.40 14.86
CA ARG A 142 -0.09 -1.53 16.05
C ARG A 142 -0.43 -0.47 17.09
N GLY A 143 -0.52 0.80 16.71
CA GLY A 143 -0.90 1.88 17.61
C GLY A 143 -2.30 1.67 18.21
N LEU A 144 -3.27 1.23 17.41
CA LEU A 144 -4.61 0.88 17.89
C LEU A 144 -4.59 -0.25 18.93
N ARG A 145 -3.79 -1.29 18.71
CA ARG A 145 -3.59 -2.36 19.70
C ARG A 145 -2.93 -1.85 20.97
N MET A 146 -2.04 -0.86 20.89
CA MET A 146 -1.46 -0.23 22.09
C MET A 146 -2.53 0.52 22.88
N LEU A 147 -3.34 1.34 22.21
CA LEU A 147 -4.43 2.10 22.84
C LEU A 147 -5.46 1.18 23.50
N THR A 148 -5.96 0.19 22.76
CA THR A 148 -7.01 -0.72 23.27
C THR A 148 -6.54 -1.63 24.40
N ASN A 149 -5.24 -1.93 24.49
CA ASN A 149 -4.65 -2.66 25.61
C ASN A 149 -4.21 -1.75 26.77
N THR A 150 -4.26 -0.43 26.61
CA THR A 150 -3.88 0.51 27.65
C THR A 150 -5.07 0.78 28.56
N SER A 151 -4.96 0.31 29.82
CA SER A 151 -6.02 0.44 30.81
C SER A 151 -6.27 1.90 31.13
N GLY A 152 -7.53 2.35 31.03
CA GLY A 152 -7.92 3.73 31.31
C GLY A 152 -8.03 4.62 30.06
N PHE A 153 -7.55 4.17 28.89
CA PHE A 153 -7.68 4.93 27.63
C PHE A 153 -9.12 5.32 27.30
N ALA A 154 -10.11 4.48 27.65
CA ALA A 154 -11.53 4.79 27.44
C ALA A 154 -11.96 6.12 28.09
N GLY A 155 -11.34 6.50 29.23
CA GLY A 155 -11.61 7.78 29.90
C GLY A 155 -11.02 9.00 29.19
N LEU A 156 -10.13 8.79 28.23
CA LEU A 156 -9.51 9.84 27.41
C LEU A 156 -10.23 10.01 26.06
N ILE A 157 -11.29 9.24 25.79
CA ILE A 157 -12.04 9.33 24.54
C ILE A 157 -13.05 10.49 24.65
N PRO A 158 -13.01 11.50 23.75
CA PRO A 158 -13.98 12.60 23.75
C PRO A 158 -15.36 12.16 23.24
N ASN A 159 -16.39 13.01 23.41
CA ASN A 159 -17.75 12.67 22.99
C ASN A 159 -17.87 12.47 21.46
N VAL A 160 -17.09 13.21 20.68
CA VAL A 160 -16.97 13.01 19.23
C VAL A 160 -16.19 11.75 18.83
N GLY A 161 -15.63 10.99 19.79
CA GLY A 161 -14.79 9.83 19.57
C GLY A 161 -13.33 10.17 19.26
N SER A 162 -12.43 9.23 19.54
CA SER A 162 -11.00 9.32 19.19
C SER A 162 -10.76 8.71 17.81
N ASN A 163 -9.75 9.20 17.09
CA ASN A 163 -9.24 8.54 15.90
C ASN A 163 -7.72 8.59 15.93
N LEU A 164 -7.12 7.46 15.53
CA LEU A 164 -5.70 7.31 15.33
C LEU A 164 -5.46 7.28 13.83
N VAL A 165 -4.64 8.21 13.34
CA VAL A 165 -4.37 8.36 11.91
C VAL A 165 -2.88 8.31 11.63
N GLU A 166 -2.52 7.82 10.44
CA GLU A 166 -1.16 7.87 9.90
C GLU A 166 -1.20 8.10 8.39
N SER A 167 -0.38 9.01 7.89
CA SER A 167 -0.31 9.40 6.48
C SER A 167 0.79 8.65 5.72
N LEU A 168 0.63 8.56 4.40
CA LEU A 168 1.76 8.26 3.53
C LEU A 168 2.83 9.39 3.63
N PRO A 169 4.10 9.10 3.33
CA PRO A 169 5.18 10.09 3.36
C PRO A 169 4.96 11.28 2.41
N ASP A 170 4.24 11.07 1.32
CA ASP A 170 3.90 12.05 0.27
C ASP A 170 2.41 12.46 0.31
N ALA A 171 1.73 12.27 1.45
CA ALA A 171 0.32 12.58 1.58
C ALA A 171 -0.01 14.07 1.37
N ASP A 172 -0.87 14.34 0.40
CA ASP A 172 -1.38 15.69 0.06
C ASP A 172 -2.89 15.82 0.34
N SER A 173 -3.57 14.72 0.63
CA SER A 173 -5.02 14.67 0.83
C SER A 173 -5.42 13.69 1.92
N VAL A 174 -6.69 13.77 2.35
CA VAL A 174 -7.26 12.84 3.33
C VAL A 174 -7.25 11.39 2.80
N ASP A 175 -7.30 11.20 1.49
CA ASP A 175 -7.28 9.89 0.84
C ASP A 175 -5.92 9.17 1.01
N ASP A 176 -4.86 9.92 1.31
CA ASP A 176 -3.52 9.39 1.59
C ASP A 176 -3.27 9.14 3.10
N VAL A 177 -4.33 9.22 3.93
CA VAL A 177 -4.25 9.02 5.39
C VAL A 177 -5.10 7.83 5.82
N ALA A 178 -4.46 6.85 6.45
CA ALA A 178 -5.12 5.72 7.09
C ALA A 178 -5.66 6.11 8.46
N ALA A 179 -6.87 5.64 8.80
CA ALA A 179 -7.55 5.94 10.05
C ALA A 179 -8.54 4.84 10.44
N ILE A 180 -9.12 4.91 11.64
CA ILE A 180 -10.17 3.99 12.08
C ILE A 180 -11.52 4.45 11.51
N PRO A 181 -12.20 3.63 10.67
CA PRO A 181 -13.52 3.96 10.16
C PRO A 181 -14.52 3.99 11.31
N GLY A 182 -15.33 5.05 11.35
CA GLY A 182 -16.30 5.24 12.43
C GLY A 182 -15.72 5.63 13.79
N ARG A 183 -14.40 5.84 13.92
CA ARG A 183 -13.72 6.28 15.17
C ARG A 183 -13.77 5.26 16.32
N ILE A 184 -12.99 5.52 17.37
CA ILE A 184 -12.94 4.75 18.61
C ILE A 184 -13.87 5.43 19.63
N PHE A 185 -14.74 4.66 20.27
CA PHE A 185 -15.70 5.17 21.25
C PHE A 185 -15.59 4.46 22.60
N ASP A 186 -15.85 5.17 23.69
CA ASP A 186 -16.07 4.54 24.98
C ASP A 186 -17.47 3.92 25.03
N VAL A 187 -17.52 2.59 25.17
CA VAL A 187 -18.75 1.84 25.43
C VAL A 187 -18.60 1.13 26.77
N LYS A 188 -19.15 1.75 27.82
CA LYS A 188 -19.17 1.21 29.20
C LYS A 188 -17.78 1.00 29.80
N GLY A 189 -16.87 1.96 29.60
CA GLY A 189 -15.49 1.92 30.07
C GLY A 189 -14.56 1.09 29.18
N GLN A 190 -14.94 0.84 27.93
CA GLN A 190 -14.16 0.05 26.98
C GLN A 190 -14.05 0.77 25.63
N ALA A 191 -12.81 0.91 25.15
CA ALA A 191 -12.52 1.44 23.82
C ALA A 191 -13.01 0.46 22.75
N THR A 192 -14.12 0.81 22.09
CA THR A 192 -14.76 0.02 21.04
C THR A 192 -14.34 0.54 19.67
N VAL A 193 -13.91 -0.37 18.80
CA VAL A 193 -13.39 -0.11 17.45
C VAL A 193 -14.35 -0.72 16.43
N PRO A 194 -14.96 0.07 15.52
CA PRO A 194 -15.93 -0.42 14.55
C PRO A 194 -15.35 -1.29 13.44
N GLY A 195 -14.08 -1.09 13.07
CA GLY A 195 -13.46 -1.77 11.93
C GLY A 195 -11.94 -1.63 11.87
N GLU A 196 -11.36 -2.24 10.85
CA GLU A 196 -9.92 -2.20 10.57
C GLU A 196 -9.51 -0.84 9.95
N PRO A 197 -8.23 -0.44 10.02
CA PRO A 197 -7.78 0.82 9.44
C PRO A 197 -8.02 0.93 7.93
N GLU A 198 -8.58 2.05 7.49
CA GLU A 198 -8.91 2.36 6.09
C GLU A 198 -8.37 3.75 5.70
N PHE A 199 -8.04 3.95 4.43
CA PHE A 199 -7.60 5.25 3.92
C PHE A 199 -8.81 6.15 3.61
N GLY A 200 -8.67 7.46 3.79
CA GLY A 200 -9.71 8.43 3.41
C GLY A 200 -10.87 8.58 4.41
N VAL A 201 -10.88 7.86 5.52
CA VAL A 201 -12.06 7.75 6.40
C VAL A 201 -12.12 8.76 7.56
N SER A 202 -11.12 9.63 7.74
CA SER A 202 -11.04 10.56 8.88
C SER A 202 -10.76 12.00 8.48
N GLY A 203 -11.80 12.76 8.13
CA GLY A 203 -11.63 14.15 7.68
C GLY A 203 -11.00 15.11 8.70
N HIS A 204 -11.38 15.04 9.98
CA HIS A 204 -10.94 16.04 10.98
C HIS A 204 -9.50 15.81 11.47
N VAL A 205 -9.19 14.60 11.94
CA VAL A 205 -7.85 14.30 12.48
C VAL A 205 -6.81 14.26 11.36
N ALA A 206 -7.17 13.73 10.18
CA ALA A 206 -6.29 13.84 9.01
C ALA A 206 -6.09 15.29 8.59
N GLY A 207 -7.14 16.13 8.65
CA GLY A 207 -7.02 17.57 8.39
C GLY A 207 -5.98 18.24 9.26
N VAL A 208 -6.03 18.03 10.59
CA VAL A 208 -5.03 18.58 11.53
C VAL A 208 -3.61 18.09 11.21
N LEU A 209 -3.45 16.78 10.93
CA LEU A 209 -2.16 16.21 10.53
C LEU A 209 -1.62 16.85 9.24
N LEU A 210 -2.46 16.96 8.21
CA LEU A 210 -2.08 17.55 6.91
C LEU A 210 -1.75 19.05 7.05
N SER A 211 -2.49 19.80 7.87
CA SER A 211 -2.20 21.21 8.18
C SER A 211 -0.84 21.38 8.85
N ALA A 212 -0.50 20.50 9.81
CA ALA A 212 0.82 20.50 10.44
C ALA A 212 1.94 20.17 9.45
N ARG A 213 1.75 19.16 8.60
CA ARG A 213 2.69 18.81 7.52
C ARG A 213 2.88 19.96 6.53
N ALA A 214 1.79 20.62 6.13
CA ALA A 214 1.83 21.78 5.23
C ALA A 214 2.51 23.02 5.84
N ALA A 215 2.69 23.05 7.16
CA ALA A 215 3.50 24.04 7.89
C ALA A 215 4.99 23.68 7.95
N GLY A 216 5.36 22.46 7.53
CA GLY A 216 6.73 21.94 7.54
C GLY A 216 7.05 21.01 8.72
N ALA A 217 6.06 20.59 9.51
CA ALA A 217 6.29 19.64 10.60
C ALA A 217 6.58 18.22 10.05
N ASP A 218 7.61 17.57 10.57
CA ASP A 218 8.01 16.20 10.21
C ASP A 218 7.22 15.16 11.01
N VAL A 219 5.91 15.08 10.75
CA VAL A 219 4.98 14.18 11.43
C VAL A 219 4.16 13.40 10.41
N ASN A 220 3.92 12.11 10.68
CA ASN A 220 3.06 11.28 9.85
C ASN A 220 1.84 10.76 10.60
N ALA A 221 1.72 10.94 11.91
CA ALA A 221 0.60 10.42 12.67
C ALA A 221 -0.03 11.45 13.60
N ALA A 222 -1.31 11.24 13.89
CA ALA A 222 -2.02 11.99 14.91
C ALA A 222 -3.05 11.15 15.67
N LEU A 223 -3.28 11.51 16.93
CA LEU A 223 -4.32 10.95 17.78
C LEU A 223 -5.05 12.10 18.48
N ASN A 224 -6.38 12.12 18.38
CA ASN A 224 -7.18 13.03 19.19
C ASN A 224 -7.70 12.36 20.47
N ILE A 225 -7.58 13.08 21.59
CA ILE A 225 -8.11 12.70 22.89
C ILE A 225 -8.93 13.86 23.47
N VAL A 226 -9.60 13.60 24.59
CA VAL A 226 -10.31 14.62 25.36
C VAL A 226 -9.35 15.74 25.77
N TYR A 227 -9.87 16.96 25.74
CA TYR A 227 -9.20 18.09 26.37
C TYR A 227 -9.76 18.33 27.77
N ASP A 228 -8.85 18.46 28.72
CA ASP A 228 -9.04 19.20 29.96
C ASP A 228 -7.70 19.83 30.39
N ALA A 229 -7.75 20.78 31.32
CA ALA A 229 -6.56 21.49 31.76
C ALA A 229 -5.52 20.56 32.42
N GLY A 230 -5.95 19.53 33.13
CA GLY A 230 -5.07 18.55 33.77
C GLY A 230 -4.33 17.70 32.74
N VAL A 231 -5.01 17.28 31.66
CA VAL A 231 -4.36 16.57 30.53
C VAL A 231 -3.23 17.39 29.93
N ILE A 232 -3.42 18.70 29.73
CA ILE A 232 -2.36 19.57 29.21
C ILE A 232 -1.22 19.71 30.22
N GLU A 233 -1.52 19.95 31.50
CA GLU A 233 -0.52 20.02 32.56
C GLU A 233 0.33 18.74 32.66
N ASP A 234 -0.29 17.56 32.54
CA ASP A 234 0.40 16.27 32.58
C ASP A 234 1.29 16.05 31.34
N LEU A 235 0.84 16.47 30.15
CA LEU A 235 1.63 16.41 28.91
C LEU A 235 2.85 17.34 28.98
N GLU A 236 2.67 18.58 29.44
CA GLU A 236 3.77 19.54 29.64
C GLU A 236 4.76 19.04 30.69
N ALA A 237 4.27 18.47 31.80
CA ALA A 237 5.11 17.88 32.85
C ALA A 237 5.91 16.66 32.35
N ALA A 238 5.35 15.91 31.39
CA ALA A 238 6.04 14.83 30.68
C ALA A 238 7.03 15.32 29.62
N GLY A 239 7.07 16.63 29.34
CA GLY A 239 8.03 17.27 28.44
C GLY A 239 7.54 17.45 26.99
N TYR A 240 6.25 17.28 26.73
CA TYR A 240 5.67 17.56 25.41
C TYR A 240 5.37 19.05 25.27
N GLU A 241 5.66 19.62 24.09
CA GLU A 241 5.23 20.98 23.77
C GLU A 241 3.74 20.98 23.44
N CYS A 242 2.96 21.74 24.22
CA CYS A 242 1.52 21.91 24.03
C CYS A 242 1.22 23.31 23.48
N ILE A 243 0.54 23.39 22.35
CA ILE A 243 0.29 24.64 21.64
C ILE A 243 -1.21 24.82 21.39
N GLU A 244 -1.78 25.87 21.96
CA GLU A 244 -3.20 26.19 21.76
C GLU A 244 -3.44 26.85 20.40
N PHE A 245 -4.52 26.48 19.73
CA PHE A 245 -5.02 27.14 18.52
C PHE A 245 -6.49 27.55 18.66
N ASP A 246 -6.88 28.59 17.92
CA ASP A 246 -8.27 29.05 17.86
C ASP A 246 -9.04 28.24 16.80
N PRO A 247 -10.05 27.43 17.17
CA PRO A 247 -10.82 26.63 16.22
C PRO A 247 -11.76 27.48 15.36
N ASP A 248 -12.05 28.73 15.75
CA ASP A 248 -12.93 29.67 15.02
C ASP A 248 -12.15 30.62 14.10
N ALA A 249 -10.84 30.40 13.91
CA ALA A 249 -10.01 31.20 13.03
C ALA A 249 -10.53 31.19 11.57
N PRO A 250 -10.43 32.31 10.83
CA PRO A 250 -10.96 32.43 9.48
C PRO A 250 -10.15 31.66 8.41
N THR A 251 -8.96 31.19 8.77
CA THR A 251 -7.99 30.49 7.92
C THR A 251 -7.64 29.13 8.54
N ASP A 252 -6.53 28.50 8.15
CA ASP A 252 -6.05 27.25 8.75
C ASP A 252 -5.22 27.56 10.02
N PRO A 253 -5.81 27.50 11.22
CA PRO A 253 -5.15 27.95 12.45
C PRO A 253 -3.93 27.08 12.79
N VAL A 254 -4.00 25.77 12.52
CA VAL A 254 -2.93 24.83 12.82
C VAL A 254 -1.73 25.13 11.93
N ARG A 255 -1.95 25.32 10.62
CA ARG A 255 -0.86 25.62 9.70
C ARG A 255 -0.18 26.94 10.03
N GLU A 256 -0.96 28.00 10.25
CA GLU A 256 -0.42 29.33 10.56
C GLU A 256 0.37 29.33 11.87
N LEU A 257 -0.13 28.64 12.90
CA LEU A 257 0.50 28.52 14.20
C LEU A 257 1.85 27.80 14.18
N LEU A 258 1.99 26.79 13.32
CA LEU A 258 3.17 25.93 13.25
C LEU A 258 4.21 26.39 12.22
N THR A 259 3.83 27.28 11.30
CA THR A 259 4.74 27.74 10.23
C THR A 259 5.98 28.41 10.80
N ALA A 260 7.16 27.98 10.34
CA ALA A 260 8.48 28.48 10.76
C ALA A 260 8.79 28.30 12.26
N ARG A 261 8.11 27.37 12.93
CA ARG A 261 8.37 26.97 14.30
C ARG A 261 9.31 25.77 14.33
N ASP A 262 10.22 25.75 15.29
CA ASP A 262 11.06 24.59 15.58
C ASP A 262 10.27 23.66 16.50
N LEU A 263 9.87 22.50 16.00
CA LEU A 263 8.96 21.58 16.68
C LEU A 263 9.69 20.27 17.01
N PRO A 264 9.46 19.67 18.18
CA PRO A 264 9.99 18.35 18.48
C PRO A 264 9.31 17.28 17.62
N GLU A 265 9.91 16.09 17.57
CA GLU A 265 9.40 14.94 16.79
C GLU A 265 7.96 14.56 17.18
N THR A 266 7.60 14.73 18.45
CA THR A 266 6.24 14.54 18.98
C THR A 266 5.82 15.77 19.78
N PHE A 267 4.68 16.35 19.42
CA PHE A 267 4.13 17.55 20.08
C PHE A 267 2.60 17.50 20.10
N VAL A 268 2.00 18.48 20.77
CA VAL A 268 0.56 18.55 20.99
C VAL A 268 0.03 19.88 20.50
N VAL A 269 -1.05 19.84 19.72
CA VAL A 269 -1.89 21.01 19.46
C VAL A 269 -3.26 20.79 20.07
N TYR A 270 -3.84 21.80 20.69
CA TYR A 270 -5.13 21.66 21.35
C TYR A 270 -5.99 22.92 21.17
N GLN A 271 -7.28 22.76 21.43
CA GLN A 271 -8.23 23.87 21.45
C GLN A 271 -9.22 23.69 22.58
N SER A 272 -9.56 24.80 23.26
CA SER A 272 -10.40 24.81 24.46
C SER A 272 -11.92 24.80 24.19
N GLY A 273 -12.33 24.51 22.97
CA GLY A 273 -13.71 24.52 22.50
C GLY A 273 -14.21 25.90 22.05
N GLY A 274 -15.43 25.89 21.53
CA GLY A 274 -16.16 27.05 21.04
C GLY A 274 -17.65 26.78 21.04
N TYR A 275 -18.47 27.68 20.50
CA TYR A 275 -19.91 27.44 20.44
C TYR A 275 -20.24 26.25 19.53
N GLY A 276 -20.64 25.12 20.13
CA GLY A 276 -20.92 23.87 19.40
C GLY A 276 -19.69 23.07 19.00
N ILE A 277 -18.50 23.47 19.46
CA ILE A 277 -17.23 22.77 19.22
C ILE A 277 -16.76 22.18 20.54
N GLU A 278 -16.64 20.86 20.61
CA GLU A 278 -16.06 20.17 21.76
C GLU A 278 -14.56 20.49 21.85
N PRO A 279 -14.02 20.81 23.04
CA PRO A 279 -12.57 20.93 23.25
C PRO A 279 -11.83 19.62 22.97
N ILE A 280 -10.68 19.67 22.30
CA ILE A 280 -9.93 18.48 21.85
C ILE A 280 -8.42 18.74 21.92
N THR A 281 -7.70 17.70 22.31
CA THR A 281 -6.23 17.64 22.28
C THR A 281 -5.79 16.70 21.16
N TYR A 282 -4.86 17.15 20.31
CA TYR A 282 -4.27 16.37 19.22
C TYR A 282 -2.80 16.13 19.49
N ILE A 283 -2.41 14.88 19.62
CA ILE A 283 -1.01 14.45 19.72
C ILE A 283 -0.54 14.17 18.29
N LEU A 284 0.55 14.81 17.86
CA LEU A 284 1.18 14.59 16.56
C LEU A 284 2.56 13.97 16.75
N GLY A 285 2.96 13.10 15.83
CA GLY A 285 4.24 12.40 15.92
C GLY A 285 4.65 11.66 14.66
N PRO A 286 5.75 10.90 14.71
CA PRO A 286 6.36 10.29 13.52
C PRO A 286 5.56 9.11 12.98
N ASP A 287 4.90 8.34 13.85
CA ASP A 287 4.06 7.19 13.51
C ASP A 287 2.95 6.91 14.56
N ALA A 288 1.99 6.07 14.20
CA ALA A 288 0.83 5.74 15.03
C ALA A 288 1.20 5.09 16.38
N PRO A 289 2.18 4.16 16.47
CA PRO A 289 2.70 3.69 17.74
C PRO A 289 3.27 4.78 18.63
N ALA A 290 4.04 5.73 18.08
CA ALA A 290 4.64 6.82 18.84
C ALA A 290 3.58 7.71 19.49
N VAL A 291 2.58 8.18 18.73
CA VAL A 291 1.49 9.00 19.29
C VAL A 291 0.61 8.22 20.26
N ALA A 292 0.44 6.90 20.04
CA ALA A 292 -0.30 6.04 20.97
C ALA A 292 0.45 5.81 22.29
N ASP A 293 1.77 5.82 22.28
CA ASP A 293 2.58 5.64 23.49
C ASP A 293 2.49 6.83 24.44
N VAL A 294 2.34 8.05 23.90
CA VAL A 294 2.14 9.29 24.67
C VAL A 294 1.00 9.15 25.67
N VAL A 295 -0.09 8.48 25.30
CA VAL A 295 -1.26 8.27 26.16
C VAL A 295 -0.92 7.62 27.50
N ARG A 296 0.17 6.83 27.58
CA ARG A 296 0.58 6.17 28.83
C ARG A 296 0.99 7.15 29.92
N VAL A 297 1.40 8.37 29.59
CA VAL A 297 1.80 9.37 30.61
C VAL A 297 0.59 9.96 31.33
N LEU A 298 -0.62 9.77 30.79
CA LEU A 298 -1.89 10.30 31.30
C LEU A 298 -2.64 9.32 32.21
N LEU A 299 -2.05 8.16 32.53
CA LEU A 299 -2.72 7.02 33.17
C LEU A 299 -1.88 6.43 34.32
#